data_AF-A0A0P1AX72-F1
#
_entry.id   AF-A0A0P1AX72-F1
#
_cell.length_a   1.000
_cell.length_b   1.000
_cell.length_c   1.000
_cell.angle_alpha   90.00
_cell.angle_beta   90.00
_cell.angle_gamma   90.00
#
_symmetry.space_group_name_H-M   'P 1'
#
loop_
_entity.id
_entity.type
_entity.pdbx_description
1 polymer ?
#
loop_
_entity_poly.entity_id
_entity_poly.type
_entity_poly.pdbx_seq_one_letter_code
_entity_poly.pdbx_strand_id
1 'polypeptide(L)'
;MEAALIDWWLSKFGKLVDALMDPVLQKWYTTLQKGDYAKDDLFLRAYARENFEEEEADLIAASETAGGLVSEMAMSILGIRRADEEFEKLGLDKATNIKAIMKHKNLTVWLAKVKKLGWNPVKLLLPKLKAVSSDKEILVECFSANRLPNELRGKLQDAVFDQWAGKSGSVVLKDLGLDKAGDELFSQELILSWADYMWRLYPKTAPTEMARVLWGQYKHKLIALVARAEESDNELVGALARDIAAAVNHYASEILPGPEVPPPVAPLPDI
;
A
#
# COMPACT_ATOMS: atom_id res chain seq x y z
N MET A 1 -16.00 2.25 -8.24
CA MET A 1 -17.47 2.40 -8.33
C MET A 1 -18.07 2.49 -6.92
N GLU A 2 -17.67 1.60 -6.00
CA GLU A 2 -18.19 1.58 -4.62
C GLU A 2 -17.88 2.85 -3.81
N ALA A 3 -16.66 3.38 -3.86
CA ALA A 3 -16.30 4.63 -3.17
C ALA A 3 -17.20 5.82 -3.54
N ALA A 4 -17.43 6.05 -4.84
CA ALA A 4 -18.30 7.12 -5.32
C ALA A 4 -19.77 6.93 -4.92
N LEU A 5 -20.22 5.67 -4.81
CA LEU A 5 -21.57 5.35 -4.34
C LEU A 5 -21.72 5.66 -2.84
N ILE A 6 -20.72 5.31 -2.04
CA ILE A 6 -20.67 5.65 -0.61
C ILE A 6 -20.67 7.17 -0.41
N ASP A 7 -19.83 7.90 -1.14
CA ASP A 7 -19.79 9.37 -1.08
C ASP A 7 -21.13 9.99 -1.48
N TRP A 8 -21.78 9.43 -2.50
CA TRP A 8 -23.12 9.85 -2.89
C TRP A 8 -24.15 9.60 -1.79
N TRP A 9 -24.17 8.43 -1.15
CA TRP A 9 -25.09 8.15 -0.04
C TRP A 9 -24.86 9.10 1.13
N LEU A 10 -23.61 9.27 1.55
CA LEU A 10 -23.27 10.13 2.67
C LEU A 10 -23.64 11.59 2.37
N SER A 11 -23.42 12.08 1.15
CA SER A 11 -23.76 13.47 0.77
C SER A 11 -25.25 13.72 0.52
N LYS A 12 -26.03 12.69 0.22
CA LYS A 12 -27.48 12.79 -0.03
C LYS A 12 -28.28 13.28 1.18
N PHE A 13 -27.79 13.00 2.38
CA PHE A 13 -28.50 13.29 3.63
C PHE A 13 -27.79 14.40 4.41
N GLY A 14 -28.59 15.28 5.03
CA GLY A 14 -28.09 16.35 5.89
C GLY A 14 -27.46 15.84 7.18
N LYS A 15 -27.92 14.68 7.68
CA LYS A 15 -27.36 13.99 8.84
C LYS A 15 -26.92 12.57 8.48
N LEU A 16 -25.81 12.11 9.05
CA LEU A 16 -25.31 10.76 8.87
C LEU A 16 -26.30 9.70 9.36
N VAL A 17 -26.97 9.94 10.49
CA VAL A 17 -27.95 8.98 11.01
C VAL A 17 -29.08 8.72 10.01
N ASP A 18 -29.54 9.75 9.29
CA ASP A 18 -30.55 9.58 8.24
C ASP A 18 -30.03 8.72 7.08
N ALA A 19 -28.74 8.86 6.73
CA ALA A 19 -28.09 7.99 5.75
C ALA A 19 -28.04 6.53 6.24
N LEU A 20 -27.73 6.29 7.52
CA LEU A 20 -27.73 4.95 8.11
C LEU A 20 -29.13 4.33 8.13
N MET A 21 -30.18 5.15 8.21
CA MET A 21 -31.58 4.70 8.14
C MET A 21 -32.06 4.43 6.71
N ASP A 22 -31.30 4.81 5.67
CA ASP A 22 -31.71 4.59 4.28
C ASP A 22 -31.83 3.08 3.97
N PRO A 23 -33.01 2.61 3.53
CA PRO A 23 -33.23 1.18 3.26
C PRO A 23 -32.33 0.62 2.16
N VAL A 24 -31.88 1.45 1.21
CA VAL A 24 -30.99 1.02 0.13
C VAL A 24 -29.58 0.79 0.68
N LEU A 25 -29.08 1.71 1.51
CA LEU A 25 -27.80 1.52 2.21
C LEU A 25 -27.83 0.27 3.09
N GLN A 26 -28.88 0.08 3.90
CA GLN A 26 -29.00 -1.08 4.78
C GLN A 26 -29.06 -2.38 3.98
N LYS A 27 -29.85 -2.41 2.90
CA LYS A 27 -29.91 -3.58 2.02
C LYS A 27 -28.53 -3.88 1.44
N TRP A 28 -27.84 -2.89 0.88
CA TRP A 28 -26.47 -3.04 0.39
C TRP A 28 -25.52 -3.57 1.48
N TYR A 29 -25.55 -2.99 2.68
CA TYR A 29 -24.72 -3.41 3.80
C TYR A 29 -24.91 -4.88 4.18
N THR A 30 -26.16 -5.37 4.17
CA THR A 30 -26.46 -6.78 4.48
C THR A 30 -25.97 -7.77 3.43
N THR A 31 -25.75 -7.32 2.19
CA THR A 31 -25.19 -8.19 1.13
C THR A 31 -23.70 -8.45 1.29
N LEU A 32 -23.00 -7.59 2.03
CA LEU A 32 -21.56 -7.65 2.21
C LEU A 32 -21.20 -8.60 3.38
N GLN A 33 -20.10 -9.32 3.25
CA GLN A 33 -19.63 -10.23 4.30
C GLN A 33 -19.10 -9.47 5.52
N LYS A 34 -18.83 -10.20 6.61
CA LYS A 34 -18.14 -9.62 7.78
C LYS A 34 -16.67 -9.38 7.41
N GLY A 35 -16.16 -8.18 7.71
CA GLY A 35 -14.78 -7.79 7.35
C GLY A 35 -14.62 -7.40 5.87
N ASP A 36 -15.73 -7.16 5.17
CA ASP A 36 -15.73 -6.64 3.81
C ASP A 36 -15.12 -5.22 3.78
N TYR A 37 -14.24 -4.98 2.81
CA TYR A 37 -13.56 -3.69 2.66
C TYR A 37 -14.55 -2.52 2.50
N ALA A 38 -15.66 -2.73 1.80
CA ALA A 38 -16.63 -1.69 1.52
C ALA A 38 -17.39 -1.24 2.79
N LYS A 39 -17.56 -2.13 3.78
CA LYS A 39 -18.11 -1.75 5.11
C LYS A 39 -17.15 -0.81 5.83
N ASP A 40 -15.87 -1.16 5.86
CA ASP A 40 -14.86 -0.33 6.50
C ASP A 40 -14.74 1.04 5.81
N ASP A 41 -14.80 1.07 4.47
CA ASP A 41 -14.75 2.31 3.68
C ASP A 41 -15.95 3.21 3.98
N LEU A 42 -17.17 2.65 4.11
CA LEU A 42 -18.36 3.39 4.56
C LEU A 42 -18.10 4.08 5.90
N PHE A 43 -17.61 3.35 6.89
CA PHE A 43 -17.43 3.90 8.24
C PHE A 43 -16.29 4.90 8.32
N LEU A 44 -15.18 4.66 7.62
CA LEU A 44 -14.05 5.60 7.55
C LEU A 44 -14.47 6.91 6.89
N ARG A 45 -15.24 6.86 5.80
CA ARG A 45 -15.76 8.05 5.13
C ARG A 45 -16.79 8.77 5.97
N ALA A 46 -17.67 8.04 6.65
CA ALA A 46 -18.65 8.61 7.58
C ALA A 46 -17.96 9.36 8.73
N TYR A 47 -16.89 8.79 9.30
CA TYR A 47 -16.08 9.44 10.33
C TYR A 47 -15.32 10.67 9.80
N ALA A 48 -14.83 10.62 8.56
CA ALA A 48 -14.07 11.70 7.94
C ALA A 48 -14.93 12.87 7.41
N ARG A 49 -16.25 12.87 7.63
CA ARG A 49 -17.13 13.97 7.24
C ARG A 49 -16.81 15.23 8.05
N GLU A 50 -16.87 16.39 7.39
CA GLU A 50 -16.59 17.70 8.02
C GLU A 50 -17.47 17.97 9.25
N ASN A 51 -18.74 17.56 9.21
CA ASN A 51 -19.71 17.81 10.28
C ASN A 51 -19.79 16.66 11.31
N PHE A 52 -18.84 15.73 11.32
CA PHE A 52 -18.91 14.55 12.19
C PHE A 52 -19.06 14.92 13.68
N GLU A 53 -18.31 15.92 14.16
CA GLU A 53 -18.36 16.35 15.56
C GLU A 53 -19.75 16.88 15.98
N GLU A 54 -20.45 17.58 15.07
CA GLU A 54 -21.80 18.07 15.31
C GLU A 54 -22.84 16.94 15.35
N GLU A 55 -22.57 15.85 14.63
CA GLU A 55 -23.46 14.70 14.47
C GLU A 55 -23.17 13.58 15.49
N GLU A 56 -22.11 13.68 16.29
CA GLU A 56 -21.66 12.64 17.22
C GLU A 56 -22.74 12.28 18.25
N ALA A 57 -23.45 13.28 18.80
CA ALA A 57 -24.51 13.05 19.77
C ALA A 57 -25.68 12.24 19.18
N ASP A 58 -26.04 12.52 17.92
CA ASP A 58 -27.10 11.80 17.20
C ASP A 58 -26.66 10.35 16.94
N LEU A 59 -25.39 10.11 16.61
CA LEU A 59 -24.84 8.75 16.47
C LEU A 59 -24.81 7.98 17.78
N ILE A 60 -24.47 8.62 18.90
CA ILE A 60 -24.52 8.01 20.23
C ILE A 60 -25.95 7.58 20.53
N ALA A 61 -26.92 8.49 20.37
CA ALA A 61 -28.33 8.17 20.56
C ALA A 61 -28.78 7.01 19.66
N ALA A 62 -28.45 7.05 18.37
CA ALA A 62 -28.77 5.97 17.43
C ALA A 62 -28.14 4.62 17.83
N SER A 63 -26.92 4.63 18.37
CA SER A 63 -26.24 3.42 18.83
C SER A 63 -26.96 2.76 20.01
N GLU A 64 -27.62 3.55 20.86
CA GLU A 64 -28.33 3.10 22.05
C GLU A 64 -29.80 2.75 21.78
N THR A 65 -30.47 3.48 20.88
CA THR A 65 -31.93 3.42 20.75
C THR A 65 -32.44 2.81 19.45
N ALA A 66 -31.68 2.85 18.35
CA ALA A 66 -32.21 2.45 17.03
C ALA A 66 -32.33 0.92 16.87
N GLY A 67 -31.52 0.14 17.61
CA GLY A 67 -31.41 -1.31 17.47
C GLY A 67 -30.94 -1.75 16.06
N GLY A 68 -30.79 -3.06 15.87
CA GLY A 68 -30.50 -3.66 14.57
C GLY A 68 -29.27 -3.10 13.85
N LEU A 69 -29.38 -2.94 12.52
CA LEU A 69 -28.28 -2.51 11.65
C LEU A 69 -27.81 -1.07 11.91
N VAL A 70 -28.74 -0.17 12.21
CA VAL A 70 -28.40 1.25 12.46
C VAL A 70 -27.53 1.37 13.70
N SER A 71 -27.89 0.66 14.78
CA SER A 71 -27.07 0.61 15.99
C SER A 71 -25.69 0.00 15.72
N GLU A 72 -25.60 -1.09 14.96
CA GLU A 72 -24.32 -1.71 14.56
C GLU A 72 -23.41 -0.75 13.77
N MET A 73 -23.96 -0.07 12.77
CA MET A 73 -23.24 0.91 11.96
C MET A 73 -22.76 2.09 12.82
N ALA A 74 -23.64 2.66 13.64
CA ALA A 74 -23.31 3.77 14.52
C ALA A 74 -22.21 3.39 15.53
N MET A 75 -22.31 2.21 16.16
CA MET A 75 -21.26 1.70 17.05
C MET A 75 -19.91 1.52 16.34
N SER A 76 -19.92 1.07 15.08
CA SER A 76 -18.71 0.86 14.29
C SER A 76 -18.01 2.19 13.97
N ILE A 77 -18.78 3.20 13.55
CA ILE A 77 -18.30 4.56 13.30
C ILE A 77 -17.74 5.19 14.58
N LEU A 78 -18.48 5.12 15.69
CA LEU A 78 -18.01 5.59 17.01
C LEU A 78 -16.78 4.78 17.50
N GLY A 79 -16.60 3.55 17.03
CA GLY A 79 -15.40 2.76 17.27
C GLY A 79 -14.14 3.40 16.69
N ILE A 80 -14.23 4.03 15.52
CA ILE A 80 -13.12 4.77 14.91
C ILE A 80 -12.81 6.00 15.77
N ARG A 81 -13.82 6.80 16.13
CA ARG A 81 -13.67 7.97 17.00
C ARG A 81 -12.97 7.62 18.32
N ARG A 82 -13.40 6.55 19.00
CA ARG A 82 -12.78 6.07 20.25
C ARG A 82 -11.35 5.58 20.07
N ALA A 83 -11.01 5.03 18.91
CA ALA A 83 -9.62 4.68 18.61
C ALA A 83 -8.76 5.95 18.46
N ASP A 84 -9.30 7.00 17.86
CA ASP A 84 -8.61 8.28 17.66
C ASP A 84 -8.39 9.01 18.98
N GLU A 85 -9.40 9.09 19.85
CA GLU A 85 -9.27 9.61 21.22
C GLU A 85 -8.21 8.87 22.02
N GLU A 86 -8.15 7.53 21.90
CA GLU A 86 -7.11 6.76 22.59
C GLU A 86 -5.72 7.04 21.99
N PHE A 87 -5.62 7.31 20.69
CA PHE A 87 -4.34 7.70 20.05
C PHE A 87 -3.81 9.01 20.64
N GLU A 88 -4.68 10.01 20.76
CA GLU A 88 -4.40 11.33 21.36
C GLU A 88 -4.06 11.22 22.86
N LYS A 89 -4.88 10.49 23.61
CA LYS A 89 -4.68 10.25 25.04
C LYS A 89 -3.34 9.57 25.33
N LEU A 90 -2.91 8.66 24.45
CA LEU A 90 -1.62 7.98 24.55
C LEU A 90 -0.44 8.83 24.05
N GLY A 91 -0.71 10.05 23.55
CA GLY A 91 0.26 11.03 23.08
C GLY A 91 0.95 10.64 21.77
N LEU A 92 0.34 9.75 20.97
CA LEU A 92 0.90 9.30 19.70
C LEU A 92 0.75 10.35 18.60
N ASP A 93 -0.26 11.21 18.69
CA ASP A 93 -0.55 12.36 17.83
C ASP A 93 0.53 13.45 17.90
N LYS A 94 1.22 13.56 19.04
CA LYS A 94 2.28 14.55 19.28
C LYS A 94 3.57 14.23 18.52
N ALA A 95 3.67 13.06 17.92
CA ALA A 95 4.83 12.66 17.15
C ALA A 95 4.90 13.43 15.82
N THR A 96 6.03 14.07 15.54
CA THR A 96 6.23 14.87 14.33
C THR A 96 6.74 14.06 13.13
N ASN A 97 6.98 12.76 13.30
CA ASN A 97 7.45 11.85 12.25
C ASN A 97 7.11 10.40 12.60
N ILE A 98 7.18 9.53 11.59
CA ILE A 98 6.89 8.10 11.72
C ILE A 98 7.72 7.37 12.77
N LYS A 99 9.02 7.65 12.88
CA LYS A 99 9.91 6.97 13.84
C LYS A 99 9.44 7.20 15.27
N ALA A 100 9.01 8.43 15.57
CA ALA A 100 8.47 8.78 16.88
C ALA A 100 7.19 7.98 17.19
N ILE A 101 6.29 7.78 16.21
CA ILE A 101 5.08 6.93 16.38
C ILE A 101 5.48 5.46 16.54
N MET A 102 6.25 4.91 15.60
CA MET A 102 6.55 3.48 15.53
C MET A 102 7.42 2.97 16.66
N LYS A 103 8.26 3.82 17.27
CA LYS A 103 9.05 3.46 18.45
C LYS A 103 8.34 3.77 19.77
N HIS A 104 7.21 4.47 19.73
CA HIS A 104 6.49 4.88 20.93
C HIS A 104 6.01 3.66 21.73
N LYS A 105 6.28 3.64 23.03
CA LYS A 105 5.91 2.51 23.91
C LYS A 105 4.40 2.25 23.95
N ASN A 106 3.59 3.29 23.75
CA ASN A 106 2.12 3.17 23.79
C ASN A 106 1.52 2.71 22.46
N LEU A 107 2.29 2.56 21.39
CA LEU A 107 1.75 2.08 20.11
C LEU A 107 1.10 0.71 20.27
N THR A 108 1.74 -0.21 21.01
CA THR A 108 1.18 -1.56 21.24
C THR A 108 -0.10 -1.53 22.06
N VAL A 109 -0.22 -0.60 23.01
CA VAL A 109 -1.45 -0.38 23.80
C VAL A 109 -2.58 0.08 22.90
N TRP A 110 -2.30 1.04 22.01
CA TRP A 110 -3.27 1.53 21.04
C TRP A 110 -3.70 0.42 20.06
N LEU A 111 -2.76 -0.33 19.49
CA LEU A 111 -3.05 -1.45 18.59
C LEU A 111 -3.99 -2.49 19.25
N ALA A 112 -3.76 -2.81 20.53
CA ALA A 112 -4.62 -3.73 21.28
C ALA A 112 -6.03 -3.14 21.50
N LYS A 113 -6.14 -1.85 21.79
CA LYS A 113 -7.42 -1.14 21.90
C LYS A 113 -8.20 -1.22 20.58
N VAL A 114 -7.56 -0.92 19.45
CA VAL A 114 -8.20 -0.97 18.12
C VAL A 114 -8.73 -2.37 17.81
N LYS A 115 -7.93 -3.41 18.08
CA LYS A 115 -8.38 -4.81 17.93
C LYS A 115 -9.59 -5.10 18.83
N LYS A 116 -9.61 -4.60 20.08
CA LYS A 116 -10.75 -4.77 21.01
C LYS A 116 -12.01 -4.04 20.53
N LEU A 117 -11.86 -2.93 19.81
CA LEU A 117 -12.96 -2.20 19.17
C LEU A 117 -13.46 -2.89 17.89
N GLY A 118 -12.89 -4.03 17.49
CA GLY A 118 -13.28 -4.79 16.30
C GLY A 118 -12.68 -4.28 15.00
N TRP A 119 -11.76 -3.31 15.07
CA TRP A 119 -11.18 -2.64 13.91
C TRP A 119 -9.83 -3.21 13.52
N ASN A 120 -9.49 -3.11 12.22
CA ASN A 120 -8.15 -3.42 11.73
C ASN A 120 -7.18 -2.28 12.11
N PRO A 121 -6.16 -2.54 12.93
CA PRO A 121 -5.22 -1.49 13.36
C PRO A 121 -4.46 -0.84 12.21
N VAL A 122 -4.15 -1.57 11.15
CA VAL A 122 -3.43 -1.00 9.99
C VAL A 122 -4.27 0.03 9.27
N LYS A 123 -5.58 -0.21 9.10
CA LYS A 123 -6.49 0.74 8.43
C LYS A 123 -6.58 2.07 9.18
N LEU A 124 -6.58 2.04 10.52
CA LEU A 124 -6.61 3.26 11.33
C LEU A 124 -5.23 3.90 11.51
N LEU A 125 -4.15 3.11 11.43
CA LEU A 125 -2.79 3.61 11.61
C LEU A 125 -2.27 4.30 10.35
N LEU A 126 -2.51 3.72 9.17
CA LEU A 126 -1.93 4.21 7.92
C LEU A 126 -2.21 5.70 7.65
N PRO A 127 -3.45 6.22 7.79
CA PRO A 127 -3.72 7.65 7.62
C PRO A 127 -2.91 8.53 8.60
N LYS A 128 -2.73 8.08 9.84
CA LYS A 128 -1.95 8.79 10.87
C LYS A 128 -0.47 8.85 10.52
N LEU A 129 0.09 7.77 9.95
CA LEU A 129 1.48 7.76 9.48
C LEU A 129 1.66 8.67 8.25
N LYS A 130 0.70 8.66 7.34
CA LYS A 130 0.72 9.51 6.13
C LYS A 130 0.62 11.00 6.42
N ALA A 131 -0.01 11.37 7.53
CA ALA A 131 -0.06 12.76 7.97
C ALA A 131 1.33 13.35 8.28
N VAL A 132 2.33 12.51 8.57
CA VAL A 132 3.67 12.94 8.99
C VAL A 132 4.80 12.34 8.15
N SER A 133 4.49 11.60 7.09
CA SER A 133 5.48 10.83 6.31
C SER A 133 4.98 10.44 4.92
N SER A 134 5.93 10.22 4.01
CA SER A 134 5.71 9.63 2.70
C SER A 134 5.55 8.11 2.74
N ASP A 135 4.99 7.52 1.68
CA ASP A 135 4.88 6.06 1.53
C ASP A 135 6.25 5.38 1.59
N LYS A 136 7.28 6.00 1.02
CA LYS A 136 8.66 5.53 1.09
C LYS A 136 9.13 5.39 2.53
N GLU A 137 8.93 6.42 3.35
CA GLU A 137 9.33 6.41 4.77
C GLU A 137 8.55 5.36 5.56
N ILE A 138 7.26 5.17 5.26
CA ILE A 138 6.44 4.13 5.85
C ILE A 138 7.01 2.74 5.57
N LEU A 139 7.36 2.46 4.31
CA LEU A 139 7.92 1.17 3.92
C LEU A 139 9.30 0.92 4.53
N VAL A 140 10.17 1.94 4.61
CA VAL A 140 11.47 1.82 5.30
C VAL A 140 11.28 1.43 6.77
N GLU A 141 10.29 2.01 7.45
CA GLU A 141 10.03 1.64 8.83
C GLU A 141 9.41 0.24 8.98
N CYS A 142 8.79 -0.33 7.94
CA CYS A 142 8.37 -1.73 7.96
C CYS A 142 9.55 -2.71 8.08
N PHE A 143 10.77 -2.33 7.68
CA PHE A 143 11.97 -3.16 7.85
C PHE A 143 12.78 -2.82 9.12
N SER A 144 12.57 -1.63 9.69
CA SER A 144 13.32 -1.14 10.85
C SER A 144 12.88 -1.76 12.18
N ALA A 145 13.79 -1.94 13.14
CA ALA A 145 13.43 -2.36 14.49
C ALA A 145 12.53 -1.32 15.21
N ASN A 146 11.27 -1.67 15.47
CA ASN A 146 10.26 -0.80 16.08
C ASN A 146 9.15 -1.60 16.77
N ARG A 147 8.13 -0.92 17.32
CA ARG A 147 7.06 -1.53 18.14
C ARG A 147 5.91 -2.12 17.32
N LEU A 148 5.89 -1.97 16.00
CA LEU A 148 4.90 -2.60 15.15
C LEU A 148 5.17 -4.11 15.05
N PRO A 149 4.22 -4.98 15.42
CA PRO A 149 4.37 -6.43 15.30
C PRO A 149 4.62 -6.87 13.85
N ASN A 150 5.42 -7.92 13.64
CA ASN A 150 5.76 -8.39 12.30
C ASN A 150 4.55 -8.74 11.44
N GLU A 151 3.52 -9.33 12.04
CA GLU A 151 2.23 -9.61 11.39
C GLU A 151 1.53 -8.36 10.82
N LEU A 152 1.75 -7.19 11.42
CA LEU A 152 1.15 -5.92 10.98
C LEU A 152 2.04 -5.17 10.01
N ARG A 153 3.35 -5.44 9.97
CA ARG A 153 4.28 -4.83 9.01
C ARG A 153 3.94 -5.24 7.58
N GLY A 154 3.74 -6.54 7.33
CA GLY A 154 3.30 -7.03 6.01
C GLY A 154 1.97 -6.41 5.60
N LYS A 155 0.98 -6.41 6.50
CA LYS A 155 -0.33 -5.78 6.24
C LYS A 155 -0.25 -4.28 5.99
N LEU A 156 0.68 -3.58 6.65
CA LEU A 156 0.91 -2.15 6.43
C LEU A 156 1.52 -1.89 5.05
N GLN A 157 2.47 -2.72 4.60
CA GLN A 157 2.99 -2.67 3.23
C GLN A 157 1.86 -2.91 2.22
N ASP A 158 1.06 -3.95 2.42
CA ASP A 158 -0.09 -4.26 1.57
C ASP A 158 -1.05 -3.07 1.46
N ALA A 159 -1.38 -2.42 2.59
CA ALA A 159 -2.27 -1.27 2.60
C ALA A 159 -1.67 -0.04 1.88
N VAL A 160 -0.34 0.14 1.89
CA VAL A 160 0.33 1.15 1.06
C VAL A 160 0.19 0.78 -0.42
N PHE A 161 0.40 -0.49 -0.78
CA PHE A 161 0.30 -0.96 -2.16
C PHE A 161 -1.10 -0.83 -2.73
N ASP A 162 -2.13 -1.09 -1.93
CA ASP A 162 -3.54 -0.95 -2.34
C ASP A 162 -3.86 0.51 -2.72
N GLN A 163 -3.20 1.49 -2.09
CA GLN A 163 -3.35 2.91 -2.45
C GLN A 163 -2.57 3.32 -3.70
N TRP A 164 -1.69 2.46 -4.21
CA TRP A 164 -1.05 2.62 -5.50
C TRP A 164 -1.83 1.95 -6.64
N ALA A 165 -3.08 1.57 -6.41
CA ALA A 165 -3.95 1.05 -7.45
C ALA A 165 -3.97 2.01 -8.66
N GLY A 166 -3.68 1.48 -9.85
CA GLY A 166 -3.61 2.25 -11.09
C GLY A 166 -2.28 2.98 -11.36
N LYS A 167 -1.34 3.01 -10.40
CA LYS A 167 0.03 3.46 -10.69
C LYS A 167 0.76 2.40 -11.53
N SER A 168 1.69 2.83 -12.38
CA SER A 168 2.57 1.91 -13.09
C SER A 168 3.79 1.56 -12.23
N GLY A 169 4.37 0.38 -12.46
CA GLY A 169 5.62 -0.03 -11.81
C GLY A 169 6.76 0.98 -11.95
N SER A 170 6.84 1.67 -13.10
CA SER A 170 7.87 2.69 -13.34
C SER A 170 7.67 3.96 -12.51
N VAL A 171 6.42 4.33 -12.22
CA VAL A 171 6.10 5.47 -11.34
C VAL A 171 6.45 5.12 -9.90
N VAL A 172 6.04 3.94 -9.44
CA VAL A 172 6.34 3.49 -8.07
C VAL A 172 7.84 3.31 -7.85
N LEU A 173 8.60 2.81 -8.84
CA LEU A 173 10.06 2.74 -8.77
C LEU A 173 10.68 4.12 -8.44
N LYS A 174 10.19 5.18 -9.11
CA LYS A 174 10.65 6.57 -8.91
C LYS A 174 10.18 7.15 -7.59
N ASP A 175 8.92 6.90 -7.19
CA ASP A 175 8.38 7.35 -5.90
C ASP A 175 9.21 6.78 -4.72
N LEU A 176 9.74 5.55 -4.87
CA LEU A 176 10.65 4.93 -3.91
C LEU A 176 12.10 5.42 -4.04
N GLY A 177 12.43 6.18 -5.10
CA GLY A 177 13.77 6.65 -5.42
C GLY A 177 14.72 5.53 -5.88
N LEU A 178 14.18 4.40 -6.29
CA LEU A 178 14.95 3.25 -6.78
C LEU A 178 15.47 3.47 -8.21
N ASP A 179 15.01 4.49 -8.93
CA ASP A 179 15.55 4.89 -10.24
C ASP A 179 16.92 5.58 -10.13
N LYS A 180 17.24 6.12 -8.95
CA LYS A 180 18.47 6.88 -8.66
C LYS A 180 19.43 6.14 -7.73
N ALA A 181 19.12 4.90 -7.38
CA ALA A 181 19.94 4.09 -6.47
C ALA A 181 21.32 3.72 -7.06
N GLY A 182 21.47 3.81 -8.39
CA GLY A 182 22.73 3.52 -9.05
C GLY A 182 23.17 2.09 -8.80
N ASP A 183 24.40 1.91 -8.35
CA ASP A 183 24.96 0.58 -8.09
C ASP A 183 24.41 -0.07 -6.81
N GLU A 184 23.71 0.70 -5.96
CA GLU A 184 23.12 0.25 -4.71
C GLU A 184 21.66 -0.22 -4.86
N LEU A 185 21.15 -0.36 -6.09
CA LEU A 185 19.75 -0.74 -6.36
C LEU A 185 19.30 -1.94 -5.54
N PHE A 186 20.05 -3.04 -5.59
CA PHE A 186 19.71 -4.29 -4.89
C PHE A 186 20.12 -4.28 -3.41
N SER A 187 20.88 -3.28 -2.97
CA SER A 187 21.18 -3.03 -1.56
C SER A 187 20.03 -2.30 -0.85
N GLN A 188 19.11 -1.67 -1.59
CA GLN A 188 17.95 -0.98 -1.02
C GLN A 188 16.87 -1.99 -0.62
N GLU A 189 16.48 -2.06 0.65
CA GLU A 189 15.39 -2.93 1.13
C GLU A 189 14.07 -2.72 0.36
N LEU A 190 13.83 -1.48 -0.10
CA LEU A 190 12.66 -1.10 -0.88
C LEU A 190 12.56 -1.80 -2.24
N ILE A 191 13.64 -2.42 -2.76
CA ILE A 191 13.58 -3.20 -4.00
C ILE A 191 12.63 -4.40 -3.87
N LEU A 192 12.57 -5.01 -2.67
CA LEU A 192 11.67 -6.11 -2.36
C LEU A 192 10.21 -5.63 -2.32
N SER A 193 9.95 -4.49 -1.66
CA SER A 193 8.60 -3.89 -1.66
C SER A 193 8.13 -3.50 -3.07
N TRP A 194 9.02 -2.96 -3.90
CA TRP A 194 8.70 -2.66 -5.30
C TRP A 194 8.41 -3.94 -6.10
N ALA A 195 9.20 -4.99 -5.90
CA ALA A 195 8.98 -6.27 -6.55
C ALA A 195 7.66 -6.91 -6.13
N ASP A 196 7.32 -6.92 -4.84
CA ASP A 196 6.03 -7.37 -4.30
C ASP A 196 4.86 -6.63 -4.96
N TYR A 197 4.98 -5.32 -5.12
CA TYR A 197 4.01 -4.54 -5.86
C TYR A 197 3.92 -4.94 -7.35
N MET A 198 5.05 -5.22 -8.00
CA MET A 198 5.08 -5.69 -9.39
C MET A 198 4.44 -7.07 -9.56
N TRP A 199 4.59 -7.98 -8.59
CA TRP A 199 3.87 -9.26 -8.58
C TRP A 199 2.36 -9.08 -8.42
N ARG A 200 1.91 -8.07 -7.67
CA ARG A 200 0.48 -7.73 -7.58
C ARG A 200 -0.06 -7.17 -8.89
N LEU A 201 0.70 -6.31 -9.57
CA LEU A 201 0.31 -5.73 -10.86
C LEU A 201 0.33 -6.75 -12.00
N TYR A 202 1.33 -7.63 -12.01
CA TYR A 202 1.59 -8.56 -13.11
C TYR A 202 1.78 -10.00 -12.62
N PRO A 203 0.76 -10.66 -12.04
CA PRO A 203 0.92 -11.94 -11.35
C PRO A 203 1.56 -13.07 -12.16
N LYS A 204 1.47 -12.98 -13.50
CA LYS A 204 2.00 -14.00 -14.42
C LYS A 204 3.31 -13.61 -15.12
N THR A 205 3.63 -12.31 -15.15
CA THR A 205 4.71 -11.76 -15.98
C THR A 205 5.61 -10.79 -15.23
N ALA A 206 5.50 -10.73 -13.89
CA ALA A 206 6.22 -9.76 -13.08
C ALA A 206 7.73 -9.73 -13.33
N PRO A 207 8.48 -10.85 -13.43
CA PRO A 207 9.91 -10.80 -13.71
C PRO A 207 10.24 -10.09 -15.04
N THR A 208 9.46 -10.37 -16.09
CA THR A 208 9.60 -9.72 -17.41
C THR A 208 9.29 -8.23 -17.34
N GLU A 209 8.24 -7.85 -16.63
CA GLU A 209 7.84 -6.44 -16.47
C GLU A 209 8.83 -5.67 -15.59
N MET A 210 9.37 -6.29 -14.54
CA MET A 210 10.44 -5.74 -13.71
C MET A 210 11.70 -5.51 -14.54
N ALA A 211 12.14 -6.51 -15.31
CA ALA A 211 13.28 -6.39 -16.22
C ALA A 211 13.09 -5.24 -17.22
N ARG A 212 11.90 -5.12 -17.83
CA ARG A 212 11.57 -4.03 -18.76
C ARG A 212 11.66 -2.65 -18.11
N VAL A 213 11.07 -2.48 -16.93
CA VAL A 213 11.08 -1.21 -16.19
C VAL A 213 12.50 -0.84 -15.77
N LEU A 214 13.25 -1.78 -15.20
CA LEU A 214 14.63 -1.57 -14.76
C LEU A 214 15.56 -1.30 -15.94
N TRP A 215 15.40 -2.01 -17.06
CA TRP A 215 16.21 -1.79 -18.27
C TRP A 215 16.01 -0.37 -18.81
N GLY A 216 14.78 0.15 -18.76
CA GLY A 216 14.50 1.53 -19.13
C GLY A 216 15.25 2.57 -18.30
N GLN A 217 15.57 2.28 -17.04
CA GLN A 217 16.32 3.19 -16.15
C GLN A 217 17.83 2.95 -16.19
N TYR A 218 18.25 1.69 -16.06
CA TYR A 218 19.65 1.30 -15.84
C TYR A 218 20.37 0.84 -17.11
N LYS A 219 19.63 0.56 -18.20
CA LYS A 219 20.17 0.07 -19.48
C LYS A 219 21.11 -1.13 -19.27
N HIS A 220 22.19 -1.23 -20.05
CA HIS A 220 23.16 -2.31 -19.98
C HIS A 220 23.82 -2.50 -18.59
N LYS A 221 23.85 -1.46 -17.74
CA LYS A 221 24.36 -1.61 -16.37
C LYS A 221 23.55 -2.61 -15.55
N LEU A 222 22.27 -2.79 -15.87
CA LEU A 222 21.39 -3.73 -15.18
C LEU A 222 21.95 -5.16 -15.18
N ILE A 223 22.63 -5.59 -16.25
CA ILE A 223 23.20 -6.94 -16.36
C ILE A 223 24.19 -7.19 -15.21
N ALA A 224 25.11 -6.25 -14.99
CA ALA A 224 26.10 -6.36 -13.92
C ALA A 224 25.48 -6.22 -12.52
N LEU A 225 24.45 -5.38 -12.37
CA LEU A 225 23.74 -5.21 -11.09
C LEU A 225 23.01 -6.48 -10.67
N VAL A 226 22.32 -7.11 -11.62
CA VAL A 226 21.60 -8.37 -11.38
C VAL A 226 22.58 -9.49 -11.08
N ALA A 227 23.64 -9.67 -11.87
CA ALA A 227 24.65 -10.71 -11.64
C ALA A 227 25.28 -10.60 -10.24
N ARG A 228 25.62 -9.38 -9.79
CA ARG A 228 26.10 -9.16 -8.41
C ARG A 228 25.05 -9.52 -7.37
N ALA A 229 23.79 -9.17 -7.61
CA ALA A 229 22.71 -9.42 -6.67
C ALA A 229 22.33 -10.90 -6.56
N GLU A 230 22.56 -11.73 -7.59
CA GLU A 230 22.35 -13.18 -7.51
C GLU A 230 23.24 -13.85 -6.45
N GLU A 231 24.42 -13.29 -6.21
CA GLU A 231 25.40 -13.73 -5.21
C GLU A 231 25.19 -13.08 -3.83
N SER A 232 24.11 -12.33 -3.63
CA SER A 232 23.79 -11.67 -2.37
C SER A 232 23.57 -12.68 -1.23
N ASP A 233 24.16 -12.40 -0.06
CA ASP A 233 23.90 -13.13 1.19
C ASP A 233 22.42 -13.02 1.65
N ASN A 234 21.71 -11.98 1.21
CA ASN A 234 20.26 -11.88 1.39
C ASN A 234 19.56 -12.76 0.34
N GLU A 235 19.04 -13.90 0.78
CA GLU A 235 18.38 -14.91 -0.06
C GLU A 235 17.20 -14.35 -0.88
N LEU A 236 16.42 -13.42 -0.31
CA LEU A 236 15.29 -12.81 -1.00
C LEU A 236 15.75 -11.93 -2.16
N VAL A 237 16.81 -11.15 -1.95
CA VAL A 237 17.42 -10.32 -2.99
C VAL A 237 18.04 -11.21 -4.07
N GLY A 238 18.75 -12.27 -3.67
CA GLY A 238 19.33 -13.23 -4.62
C GLY A 238 18.26 -13.96 -5.46
N ALA A 239 17.13 -14.33 -4.85
CA ALA A 239 16.01 -14.95 -5.56
C ALA A 239 15.37 -13.97 -6.55
N LEU A 240 15.09 -12.74 -6.12
CA LEU A 240 14.58 -11.68 -6.99
C LEU A 240 15.53 -11.42 -8.17
N ALA A 241 16.83 -11.35 -7.91
CA ALA A 241 17.83 -11.13 -8.95
C ALA A 241 17.81 -12.25 -10.01
N ARG A 242 17.75 -13.52 -9.57
CA ARG A 242 17.66 -14.68 -10.49
C ARG A 242 16.40 -14.65 -11.35
N ASP A 243 15.26 -14.28 -10.76
CA ASP A 243 14.00 -14.15 -11.49
C ASP A 243 14.10 -13.07 -12.59
N ILE A 244 14.74 -11.94 -12.28
CA ILE A 244 14.93 -10.83 -13.23
C ILE A 244 15.98 -11.17 -14.29
N ALA A 245 17.05 -11.89 -13.93
CA ALA A 245 18.19 -12.19 -14.81
C ALA A 245 17.77 -12.91 -16.09
N ALA A 246 16.90 -13.92 -15.96
CA ALA A 246 16.38 -14.69 -17.08
C ALA A 246 15.68 -13.79 -18.11
N ALA A 247 14.89 -12.82 -17.63
CA ALA A 247 14.20 -11.87 -18.49
C ALA A 247 15.13 -10.81 -19.08
N VAL A 248 16.13 -10.33 -18.33
CA VAL A 248 17.10 -9.33 -18.82
C VAL A 248 17.94 -9.89 -19.97
N ASN A 249 18.39 -11.15 -19.87
CA ASN A 249 19.17 -11.78 -20.93
C ASN A 249 18.36 -11.93 -22.23
N HIS A 250 17.07 -12.26 -22.12
CA HIS A 250 16.15 -12.29 -23.26
C HIS A 250 16.04 -10.91 -23.93
N TYR A 251 15.74 -9.86 -23.15
CA TYR A 251 15.65 -8.48 -23.67
C TYR A 251 16.96 -7.97 -24.28
N ALA A 252 18.11 -8.29 -23.67
CA ALA A 252 19.41 -7.92 -24.20
C ALA A 252 19.64 -8.58 -25.58
N SER A 253 19.23 -9.84 -25.75
CA SER A 253 19.39 -10.57 -27.01
C SER A 253 18.44 -10.10 -28.13
N GLU A 254 17.25 -9.58 -27.80
CA GLU A 254 16.29 -9.07 -28.80
C GLU A 254 16.57 -7.63 -29.23
N ILE A 255 17.22 -6.82 -28.38
CA ILE A 255 17.48 -5.39 -28.63
C ILE A 255 18.89 -5.13 -29.16
N LEU A 256 19.86 -6.00 -28.88
CA LEU A 256 21.21 -5.90 -29.45
C LEU A 256 21.20 -6.48 -30.87
N PRO A 257 21.70 -5.76 -31.90
CA PRO A 257 21.97 -6.40 -33.19
C PRO A 257 22.93 -7.57 -32.94
N GLY A 258 22.64 -8.73 -33.55
CA GLY A 258 23.57 -9.86 -33.55
C GLY A 258 24.96 -9.41 -34.04
N PRO A 259 26.03 -10.21 -33.79
CA PRO A 259 27.37 -9.84 -34.23
C PRO A 259 27.34 -9.39 -35.68
N GLU A 260 27.84 -8.19 -35.98
CA GLU A 260 27.93 -7.66 -37.34
C GLU A 260 28.59 -8.72 -38.21
N VAL A 261 27.80 -9.36 -39.08
CA VAL A 261 28.34 -10.20 -40.13
C VAL A 261 29.06 -9.22 -41.06
N PRO A 262 30.40 -9.29 -41.20
CA PRO A 262 31.10 -8.38 -42.10
C PRO A 262 30.49 -8.56 -43.50
N PRO A 263 30.30 -7.45 -44.24
CA PRO A 263 29.70 -7.53 -45.57
C PRO A 263 30.49 -8.53 -46.42
N PRO A 264 29.82 -9.35 -47.24
CA PRO A 264 30.50 -10.33 -48.07
C PRO A 264 31.57 -9.61 -48.88
N VAL A 265 32.81 -10.07 -48.75
CA VAL A 265 33.94 -9.57 -49.53
C VAL A 265 33.55 -9.69 -51.00
N ALA A 266 33.41 -8.55 -51.68
CA ALA A 266 33.07 -8.54 -53.09
C ALA A 266 34.11 -9.38 -53.85
N PRO A 267 33.69 -10.26 -54.77
CA PRO A 267 34.63 -11.01 -55.58
C PRO A 267 35.55 -10.03 -56.33
N LEU A 268 36.85 -10.28 -56.25
CA LEU A 268 37.85 -9.53 -57.00
C LEU A 268 37.48 -9.55 -58.49
N PRO A 269 37.57 -8.42 -59.20
CA PRO A 269 37.32 -8.41 -60.64
C PRO A 269 38.37 -9.31 -61.33
N ASP A 270 37.89 -10.22 -62.17
CA ASP A 270 38.73 -11.06 -63.01
C ASP A 270 39.66 -10.16 -63.86
N ILE A 271 40.96 -10.44 -63.77
CA ILE A 271 42.03 -9.78 -64.55
C ILE A 271 42.09 -10.40 -65.94
#